data_AF-A0A444XM46-F1
#
_entry.id   AF-A0A444XM46-F1
#
_cell.length_a   1.000
_cell.length_b   1.000
_cell.length_c   1.000
_cell.angle_alpha   90.00
_cell.angle_beta   90.00
_cell.angle_gamma   90.00
#
_symmetry.space_group_name_H-M   'P 1'
#
loop_
_entity.id
_entity.type
_entity.pdbx_description
1 polymer ?
#
loop_
_entity_poly.entity_id
_entity_poly.type
_entity_poly.pdbx_seq_one_letter_code
_entity_poly.pdbx_strand_id
1 'polypeptide(L)'
;MDQVRHVYRARFRPLGNPTTWPAYNGPRFVPNLFLRRVTKGRPRMTCFLNEMDTRIIRGPRRFRQCGTEGHSRSRCHQSRGASAGNKAQ
;
A
#
# COMPACT_ATOMS: atom_id res chain seq x y z
N MET A 1 11.13 -17.79 7.13
CA MET A 1 10.92 -17.35 5.73
C MET A 1 11.88 -18.02 4.76
N ASP A 2 13.12 -18.29 5.17
CA ASP A 2 14.17 -18.78 4.26
C ASP A 2 13.96 -20.23 3.80
N GLN A 3 13.30 -21.06 4.61
CA GLN A 3 12.93 -22.43 4.23
C GLN A 3 11.93 -22.46 3.05
N VAL A 4 10.98 -21.53 3.02
CA VAL A 4 10.03 -21.36 1.89
C VAL A 4 10.79 -20.88 0.65
N ARG A 5 11.69 -19.91 0.80
CA ARG A 5 12.53 -19.42 -0.33
C ARG A 5 13.39 -20.53 -0.94
N HIS A 6 13.87 -21.47 -0.12
CA HIS A 6 14.69 -22.59 -0.60
C HIS A 6 13.93 -23.53 -1.54
N VAL A 7 12.66 -23.86 -1.24
CA VAL A 7 11.81 -24.73 -2.08
C VAL A 7 11.59 -24.11 -3.46
N TYR A 8 11.45 -22.79 -3.51
CA TYR A 8 11.13 -22.06 -4.73
C TYR A 8 12.34 -21.52 -5.48
N ARG A 9 13.56 -21.75 -4.99
CA ARG A 9 14.82 -21.22 -5.57
C ARG A 9 15.03 -21.65 -7.03
N ALA A 10 14.57 -22.85 -7.41
CA ALA A 10 14.66 -23.34 -8.77
C ALA A 10 13.69 -22.64 -9.74
N ARG A 11 12.58 -22.08 -9.23
CA ARG A 11 11.52 -21.47 -10.05
C ARG A 11 11.58 -19.94 -10.07
N PHE A 12 12.07 -19.34 -8.98
CA PHE A 12 12.10 -17.90 -8.83
C PHE A 12 13.51 -17.43 -8.52
N ARG A 13 14.01 -16.51 -9.34
CA ARG A 13 15.23 -15.79 -9.02
C ARG A 13 14.98 -14.92 -7.77
N PRO A 14 15.91 -14.91 -6.80
CA PRO A 14 15.84 -13.98 -5.70
C PRO A 14 15.72 -12.55 -6.23
N LEU A 15 14.79 -11.79 -5.66
CA LEU A 15 14.59 -10.41 -6.04
C LEU A 15 15.86 -9.60 -5.65
N GLY A 16 16.49 -8.96 -6.64
CA GLY A 16 17.69 -8.16 -6.42
C GLY A 16 17.44 -6.95 -5.51
N ASN A 17 18.51 -6.33 -5.01
CA ASN A 17 18.41 -5.18 -4.12
C ASN A 17 17.57 -4.05 -4.76
N PRO A 18 16.47 -3.59 -4.12
CA PRO A 18 15.63 -2.51 -4.65
C PRO A 18 16.40 -1.23 -4.95
N THR A 19 17.51 -0.95 -4.24
CA THR A 19 18.32 0.26 -4.48
C THR A 19 19.11 0.20 -5.78
N THR A 20 19.29 -0.98 -6.38
CA THR A 20 20.01 -1.14 -7.65
C THR A 20 19.06 -1.28 -8.85
N TRP A 21 17.75 -1.13 -8.65
CA TRP A 21 16.80 -1.20 -9.75
C TRP A 21 16.89 0.06 -10.60
N PRO A 22 16.88 -0.07 -11.95
CA PRO A 22 16.81 1.10 -12.81
C PRO A 22 15.49 1.85 -12.59
N ALA A 23 15.50 3.16 -12.82
CA ALA A 23 14.28 3.94 -12.83
C ALA A 23 13.30 3.37 -13.87
N TYR A 24 12.04 3.18 -13.49
CA TYR A 24 11.01 2.70 -14.39
C TYR A 24 10.67 3.79 -15.41
N ASN A 25 11.05 3.58 -16.68
CA ASN A 25 10.77 4.48 -17.80
C ASN A 25 9.55 4.06 -18.63
N GLY A 26 8.81 3.04 -18.19
CA GLY A 26 7.65 2.53 -18.92
C GLY A 26 6.40 3.41 -18.77
N PRO A 27 5.32 3.08 -19.49
CA PRO A 27 4.08 3.84 -19.40
C PRO A 27 3.54 3.84 -17.98
N ARG A 28 2.96 4.98 -17.59
CA ARG A 28 2.28 5.11 -16.31
C ARG A 28 0.98 4.32 -16.36
N PHE A 29 0.90 3.24 -15.60
CA PHE A 29 -0.35 2.49 -15.46
C PHE A 29 -1.35 3.34 -14.65
N VAL A 30 -2.33 3.91 -15.36
CA VAL A 30 -3.48 4.58 -14.74
C VAL A 30 -4.61 3.54 -14.70
N PRO A 31 -5.10 3.15 -13.51
CA PRO A 31 -6.21 2.21 -13.43
C PRO A 31 -7.45 2.84 -14.06
N ASN A 32 -8.10 2.09 -14.94
CA ASN A 32 -9.34 2.54 -15.58
C ASN A 32 -10.43 2.70 -14.51
N LEU A 33 -10.88 3.94 -14.29
CA LEU A 33 -11.90 4.27 -13.31
C LEU A 33 -13.26 3.62 -13.60
N PHE A 34 -13.57 3.32 -14.87
CA PHE A 34 -14.79 2.64 -15.27
C PHE A 34 -14.79 1.14 -14.97
N LEU A 35 -13.61 0.52 -14.95
CA LEU A 35 -13.44 -0.89 -14.56
C LEU A 35 -13.22 -1.06 -13.06
N ARG A 36 -13.18 0.04 -12.31
CA ARG A 36 -13.07 -0.01 -10.85
C ARG A 36 -14.36 -0.63 -10.31
N ARG A 37 -14.23 -1.70 -9.52
CA ARG A 37 -15.36 -2.25 -8.75
C ARG A 37 -15.98 -1.13 -7.92
N VAL A 38 -17.10 -0.60 -8.38
CA VAL A 38 -17.95 0.30 -7.61
C VAL A 38 -18.56 -0.54 -6.50
N THR A 39 -18.59 -0.04 -5.27
CA THR A 39 -19.15 -0.76 -4.12
C THR A 39 -20.66 -1.05 -4.23
N LYS A 40 -21.31 -0.70 -5.35
CA LYS A 40 -22.70 -1.10 -5.62
C LYS A 40 -22.77 -2.63 -5.66
N GLY A 41 -23.53 -3.19 -4.72
CA GLY A 41 -23.75 -4.63 -4.62
C GLY A 41 -22.78 -5.40 -3.71
N ARG A 42 -21.85 -4.74 -2.99
CA ARG A 42 -21.14 -5.43 -1.89
C ARG A 42 -22.19 -5.77 -0.81
N PRO A 43 -22.45 -7.05 -0.52
CA PRO A 43 -23.38 -7.40 0.53
C PRO A 43 -22.92 -6.78 1.85
N ARG A 44 -23.87 -6.27 2.63
CA ARG A 44 -23.60 -5.85 4.00
C ARG A 44 -22.96 -7.03 4.71
N MET A 45 -21.89 -6.79 5.46
CA MET A 45 -21.18 -7.86 6.15
C MET A 45 -22.15 -8.55 7.11
N THR A 46 -22.53 -9.79 6.80
CA THR A 46 -23.44 -10.63 7.61
C THR A 46 -22.68 -11.62 8.48
N CYS A 47 -21.35 -11.68 8.36
CA CYS A 47 -20.55 -12.52 9.24
C CYS A 47 -20.62 -11.99 10.67
N PHE A 48 -20.73 -12.91 11.63
CA PHE A 48 -20.62 -12.59 13.04
C PHE A 48 -19.23 -12.01 13.30
N LEU A 49 -19.17 -10.82 13.89
CA LEU A 49 -17.88 -10.21 14.24
C LEU A 49 -17.26 -11.03 15.37
N ASN A 50 -16.06 -11.58 15.14
CA ASN A 50 -15.29 -12.19 16.22
C ASN A 50 -14.41 -11.13 16.91
N GLU A 51 -13.74 -11.55 17.99
CA GLU A 51 -12.87 -10.66 18.76
C GLU A 51 -11.75 -10.03 17.90
N MET A 52 -11.12 -10.79 16.98
CA MET A 52 -10.10 -10.24 16.08
C MET A 52 -10.67 -9.17 15.14
N ASP A 53 -11.87 -9.38 14.60
CA ASP A 53 -12.54 -8.42 13.72
C ASP A 53 -12.87 -7.11 14.45
N THR A 54 -13.28 -7.20 15.73
CA THR A 54 -13.52 -5.99 16.53
C THR A 54 -12.25 -5.18 16.74
N ARG A 55 -11.09 -5.83 16.95
CA ARG A 55 -9.79 -5.16 17.09
C ARG A 55 -9.35 -4.48 15.78
N ILE A 56 -9.67 -5.07 14.62
CA ILE A 56 -9.35 -4.49 13.31
C ILE A 56 -10.27 -3.32 12.96
N ILE A 57 -11.56 -3.41 13.30
CA ILE A 57 -12.57 -2.40 12.95
C ILE A 57 -12.54 -1.21 13.93
N ARG A 58 -12.38 -1.48 15.23
CA ARG A 58 -12.40 -0.49 16.31
C ARG A 58 -11.01 -0.05 16.76
N GLY A 59 -9.96 -0.73 16.31
CA GLY A 59 -8.59 -0.34 16.57
C GLY A 59 -8.28 1.03 15.95
N PRO A 60 -7.33 1.77 16.52
CA PRO A 60 -6.95 3.04 15.93
C PRO A 60 -6.42 2.85 14.51
N ARG A 61 -7.08 3.52 13.56
CA ARG A 61 -6.66 3.46 12.16
C ARG A 61 -5.38 4.27 11.98
N ARG A 62 -4.25 3.58 12.04
CA ARG A 62 -2.96 4.14 11.61
C ARG A 62 -3.01 4.38 10.11
N PHE A 63 -2.72 5.60 9.68
CA PHE A 63 -2.71 5.91 8.26
C PHE A 63 -1.44 5.30 7.64
N ARG A 64 -1.60 4.38 6.70
CA ARG A 64 -0.50 3.56 6.15
C ARG A 64 0.67 4.37 5.58
N GLN A 65 0.43 5.61 5.15
CA GLN A 65 1.45 6.48 4.54
C GLN A 65 2.38 7.13 5.57
N CYS A 66 1.85 7.53 6.73
CA CYS A 66 2.63 8.20 7.78
C CYS A 66 2.81 7.37 9.06
N GLY A 67 2.11 6.24 9.19
CA GLY A 67 2.16 5.33 10.34
C GLY A 67 1.58 5.92 11.63
N THR A 68 1.27 7.21 11.68
CA THR A 68 0.77 7.90 12.86
C THR A 68 -0.74 7.77 13.01
N GLU A 69 -1.16 7.74 14.27
CA GLU A 69 -2.53 7.59 14.71
C GLU A 69 -3.23 8.95 14.79
N GLY A 70 -4.56 8.98 14.86
CA GLY A 70 -5.30 10.16 15.30
C GLY A 70 -5.60 11.26 14.27
N HIS A 71 -5.31 11.06 12.98
CA HIS A 71 -5.66 12.07 11.96
C HIS A 71 -6.14 11.45 10.65
N SER A 72 -7.00 12.18 9.93
CA SER A 72 -7.54 11.78 8.62
C SER A 72 -6.53 12.05 7.50
N ARG A 73 -6.72 11.41 6.33
CA ARG A 73 -5.86 11.62 5.13
C ARG A 73 -5.68 13.09 4.76
N SER A 74 -6.71 13.93 4.93
CA SER A 74 -6.65 15.37 4.63
C SER A 74 -5.83 16.18 5.63
N ARG A 75 -5.61 15.65 6.84
CA ARG A 75 -4.81 16.27 7.90
C ARG A 75 -3.42 15.65 8.05
N CYS A 76 -3.02 14.78 7.11
CA CYS A 76 -1.71 14.16 7.11
C CYS A 76 -0.66 15.17 6.64
N HIS A 77 0.27 15.54 7.53
CA HIS A 77 1.32 16.53 7.28
C HIS A 77 2.28 16.18 6.12
N GLN A 78 2.27 14.93 5.63
CA GLN A 78 3.04 14.52 4.46
C GLN A 78 2.43 14.93 3.11
N SER A 79 1.28 15.63 3.10
CA SER A 79 0.60 16.08 1.87
C SER A 79 1.23 17.31 1.21
N ARG A 80 2.29 17.88 1.79
CA ARG A 80 3.03 19.00 1.20
C ARG A 80 4.32 18.47 0.58
N GLY A 81 4.28 18.34 -0.74
CA GLY A 81 5.25 17.58 -1.53
C GLY A 81 6.71 17.95 -1.28
N ALA A 82 7.56 16.93 -1.28
CA ALA A 82 8.96 17.08 -1.61
C ALA A 82 9.05 17.50 -3.09
N SER A 83 8.90 18.79 -3.36
CA SER A 83 9.45 19.39 -4.57
C SER A 83 10.91 19.71 -4.25
N ALA A 84 11.81 18.77 -4.52
CA ALA A 84 13.23 19.04 -4.55
C ALA A 84 13.49 19.95 -5.75
N GLY A 85 13.39 21.27 -5.52
CA GLY A 85 13.84 22.27 -6.48
C GLY A 85 15.36 22.25 -6.53
N ASN A 86 15.90 21.74 -7.62
CA ASN A 86 17.22 22.15 -8.09
C ASN A 86 17.24 23.69 -8.21
N LYS A 87 18.31 24.32 -7.71
CA LYS A 87 19.08 25.37 -8.39
C LYS A 87 20.43 25.52 -7.68
N ALA A 88 21.47 25.15 -8.40
CA ALA A 88 22.82 25.65 -8.20
C ALA A 88 22.83 27.17 -8.41
N GLN A 89 23.46 27.91 -7.50
CA GLN A 89 24.57 28.84 -7.76
C GLN A 89 25.05 29.42 -6.43
#